data_AF-A0A9R1T8K6-F1
#
_entry.id   AF-A0A9R1T8K6-F1
#
_cell.length_a   1.000
_cell.length_b   1.000
_cell.length_c   1.000
_cell.angle_alpha   90.00
_cell.angle_beta   90.00
_cell.angle_gamma   90.00
#
_symmetry.space_group_name_H-M   'P 1'
#
loop_
_entity.id
_entity.type
_entity.pdbx_description
1 polymer ?
#
loop_
_entity_poly.entity_id
_entity_poly.type
_entity_poly.pdbx_seq_one_letter_code
_entity_poly.pdbx_strand_id
1 'polypeptide(L)'
;MKVIVKSWTGVATWRWIANDDNCGICRMPFDASCPDCKTPGDDCPLVWGQCSHCFHIHCIMKWLHSQQTSSLCPMCRQEWKFKE
;
A
#
# COMPACT_ATOMS: atom_id res chain seq x y z
N MET A 1 26.76 35.84 13.75
CA MET A 1 25.39 36.21 14.19
C MET A 1 24.70 34.92 14.60
N LYS A 2 24.10 34.83 15.80
CA LYS A 2 23.54 33.59 16.38
C LYS A 2 22.02 33.71 16.53
N VAL A 3 21.27 32.84 15.87
CA VAL A 3 19.79 32.80 15.95
C VAL A 3 19.38 31.70 16.94
N ILE A 4 18.39 31.98 17.79
CA ILE A 4 17.86 31.03 18.77
C ILE A 4 16.36 30.87 18.53
N VAL A 5 15.93 29.64 18.24
CA VAL A 5 14.50 29.30 18.13
C VAL A 5 13.92 29.18 19.54
N LYS A 6 12.87 29.96 19.84
CA LYS A 6 12.24 29.99 21.17
C LYS A 6 11.16 28.94 21.36
N SER A 7 10.43 28.63 20.30
CA SER A 7 9.37 27.63 20.30
C SER A 7 9.15 27.11 18.89
N TRP A 8 8.69 25.85 18.79
CA TRP A 8 8.30 25.23 17.54
C TRP A 8 7.04 24.40 17.75
N THR A 9 6.03 24.62 16.92
CA THR A 9 4.82 23.80 16.85
C THR A 9 4.90 22.98 15.58
N GLY A 10 5.26 21.70 15.71
CA GLY A 10 5.33 20.77 14.60
C GLY A 10 3.95 20.26 14.19
N VAL A 11 3.76 20.07 12.89
CA VAL A 11 2.62 19.34 12.31
C VAL A 11 3.20 18.24 11.44
N ALA A 12 2.62 17.05 11.50
CA ALA A 12 3.08 15.90 10.74
C ALA A 12 1.90 15.13 10.15
N THR A 13 2.15 14.50 9.01
CA THR A 13 1.28 13.50 8.38
C THR A 13 2.07 12.22 8.26
N TRP A 14 1.41 11.08 8.48
CA TRP A 14 2.03 9.79 8.20
C TRP A 14 1.94 9.50 6.70
N ARG A 15 2.83 8.63 6.21
CA ARG A 15 2.82 8.13 4.84
C ARG A 15 3.35 6.71 4.83
N TRP A 16 2.81 5.87 3.96
CA TRP A 16 3.36 4.54 3.77
C TRP A 16 4.75 4.57 3.13
N ILE A 17 5.64 3.71 3.63
CA ILE A 17 6.95 3.48 3.02
C ILE A 17 6.79 2.30 2.05
N ALA A 18 6.50 2.61 0.79
CA ALA A 18 6.38 1.64 -0.29
C ALA A 18 7.27 2.04 -1.48
N ASN A 19 7.53 1.09 -2.39
CA ASN A 19 8.31 1.35 -3.60
C ASN A 19 7.60 2.31 -4.58
N ASP A 20 6.27 2.41 -4.48
CA ASP A 20 5.41 3.24 -5.30
C ASP A 20 4.40 3.96 -4.38
N ASP A 21 3.74 4.98 -4.89
CA ASP A 21 2.75 5.79 -4.16
C ASP A 21 1.32 5.29 -4.37
N ASN A 22 1.10 4.51 -5.43
CA ASN A 22 -0.21 4.03 -5.84
C ASN A 22 -0.25 2.50 -5.90
N CYS A 23 -1.41 1.95 -5.57
CA CYS A 23 -1.67 0.53 -5.76
C CYS A 23 -1.74 0.19 -7.26
N GLY A 24 -0.91 -0.72 -7.75
CA GLY A 24 -0.89 -1.11 -9.18
C GLY A 24 -2.18 -1.72 -9.71
N ILE A 25 -3.07 -2.20 -8.82
CA ILE A 25 -4.36 -2.82 -9.17
C ILE A 25 -5.48 -1.77 -9.26
N CYS A 26 -5.77 -1.05 -8.17
CA CYS A 26 -6.87 -0.08 -8.14
C CYS A 26 -6.47 1.36 -8.52
N ARG A 27 -5.17 1.63 -8.69
CA ARG A 27 -4.58 2.93 -9.01
C ARG A 27 -4.81 4.05 -7.98
N MET A 28 -5.46 3.74 -6.86
CA MET A 28 -5.60 4.67 -5.74
C MET A 28 -4.26 4.83 -4.99
N PRO A 29 -3.98 6.02 -4.42
CA PRO A 29 -2.85 6.22 -3.51
C PRO A 29 -2.93 5.27 -2.33
N PHE A 30 -1.78 4.85 -1.80
CA PHE A 30 -1.73 3.99 -0.61
C PHE A 30 -2.25 4.66 0.67
N ASP A 31 -2.19 5.99 0.73
CA ASP A 31 -2.75 6.76 1.85
C ASP A 31 -4.29 6.87 1.77
N ALA A 32 -4.90 6.40 0.68
CA ALA A 32 -6.35 6.38 0.46
C ALA A 32 -6.89 4.94 0.53
N SER A 33 -8.18 4.81 0.86
CA SER A 33 -8.84 3.51 0.82
C SER A 33 -9.00 3.00 -0.63
N CYS A 34 -9.00 1.68 -0.81
CA CYS A 34 -9.37 1.09 -2.10
C CYS A 34 -10.85 1.37 -2.44
N PRO A 35 -11.27 1.27 -3.72
CA PRO A 35 -12.65 1.60 -4.14
C PRO A 35 -13.75 0.80 -3.43
N ASP A 36 -13.43 -0.41 -2.97
CA ASP A 36 -14.36 -1.28 -2.25
C ASP A 36 -14.50 -0.90 -0.75
N CYS A 37 -13.68 0.02 -0.24
CA CYS A 37 -13.67 0.47 1.16
C CYS A 37 -14.20 1.91 1.29
N LYS A 38 -15.26 2.09 2.10
CA LYS A 38 -15.94 3.38 2.31
C LYS A 38 -15.15 4.39 3.16
N THR A 39 -14.35 3.92 4.12
CA THR A 39 -13.63 4.78 5.06
C THR A 39 -12.14 4.43 5.06
N PRO A 40 -11.23 5.42 4.95
CA PRO A 40 -9.81 5.19 5.20
C PRO A 40 -9.61 4.79 6.66
N GLY A 41 -8.87 3.70 6.91
CA GLY A 41 -8.69 3.12 8.25
C GLY A 41 -8.21 1.67 8.20
N ASP A 42 -8.38 0.95 9.31
CA ASP A 42 -7.88 -0.43 9.54
C ASP A 42 -8.46 -1.49 8.60
N ASP A 43 -9.52 -1.17 7.85
CA ASP A 43 -10.20 -2.11 6.98
C ASP A 43 -9.41 -2.46 5.71
N CYS A 44 -8.36 -1.70 5.35
CA CYS A 44 -7.61 -1.94 4.11
C CYS A 44 -6.08 -1.79 4.30
N PRO A 45 -5.44 -2.70 5.06
CA PRO A 45 -4.00 -2.68 5.23
C PRO A 45 -3.27 -2.91 3.90
N LEU A 46 -2.05 -2.38 3.86
CA LEU A 46 -1.10 -2.71 2.80
C LEU A 46 -0.44 -4.05 3.07
N VAL A 47 -0.20 -4.79 1.99
CA VAL A 47 0.52 -6.05 2.03
C VAL A 47 1.61 -6.07 0.98
N TRP A 48 2.73 -6.69 1.36
CA TRP A 48 3.90 -6.84 0.51
C TRP A 48 4.02 -8.28 0.04
N GLY A 49 4.38 -8.44 -1.23
CA GLY A 49 4.83 -9.72 -1.74
C GLY A 49 6.30 -9.94 -1.42
N GLN A 50 6.75 -11.20 -1.43
CA GLN A 50 8.19 -11.53 -1.43
C GLN A 50 8.94 -10.87 -2.59
N CYS A 51 8.23 -10.57 -3.69
CA CYS A 51 8.74 -9.80 -4.83
C CYS A 51 8.85 -8.28 -4.58
N SER A 52 8.69 -7.80 -3.33
CA SER A 52 8.72 -6.40 -2.90
C SER A 52 7.62 -5.47 -3.43
N HIS A 53 6.67 -5.98 -4.22
CA HIS A 53 5.51 -5.21 -4.65
C HIS A 53 4.48 -5.07 -3.53
N CYS A 54 3.90 -3.88 -3.42
CA CYS A 54 2.91 -3.51 -2.41
C CYS A 54 1.53 -3.33 -3.05
N PHE A 55 0.48 -3.82 -2.40
CA PHE A 55 -0.91 -3.61 -2.80
C PHE A 55 -1.81 -3.47 -1.58
N HIS A 56 -3.00 -2.91 -1.78
CA HIS A 56 -4.10 -3.04 -0.82
C HIS A 56 -4.53 -4.50 -0.69
N ILE A 57 -4.79 -4.99 0.54
CA ILE A 57 -5.19 -6.37 0.79
C ILE A 57 -6.39 -6.80 -0.06
N HIS A 58 -7.44 -5.98 -0.15
CA HIS A 58 -8.64 -6.30 -0.92
C HIS A 58 -8.36 -6.39 -2.42
N CYS A 59 -7.48 -5.53 -2.92
CA CYS A 59 -7.10 -5.54 -4.33
C CYS A 59 -6.35 -6.82 -4.69
N ILE A 60 -5.36 -7.21 -3.89
CA ILE A 60 -4.60 -8.44 -4.18
C ILE A 60 -5.43 -9.69 -3.93
N MET A 61 -6.26 -9.75 -2.89
CA MET A 61 -7.14 -10.90 -2.64
C MET A 61 -8.12 -11.12 -3.80
N LYS A 62 -8.76 -10.05 -4.29
CA LYS A 62 -9.66 -10.11 -5.44
C LYS A 62 -8.95 -10.59 -6.71
N TRP A 63 -7.70 -10.16 -6.91
CA TRP A 63 -6.84 -10.59 -8.02
C TRP A 63 -6.40 -12.06 -7.91
N LEU A 64 -6.11 -12.54 -6.70
CA LEU A 64 -5.74 -13.94 -6.48
C LEU A 64 -6.96 -14.85 -6.66
N HIS A 65 -8.13 -14.45 -6.19
CA HIS A 65 -9.37 -15.22 -6.37
C HIS A 65 -9.86 -15.26 -7.82
N SER A 66 -9.54 -14.26 -8.65
CA SER A 66 -9.92 -14.28 -10.07
C SER A 66 -9.05 -15.22 -10.92
N GLN A 67 -7.86 -15.60 -10.45
CA GLN A 67 -6.98 -16.54 -11.13
C GLN A 67 -7.26 -17.97 -10.66
N GLN A 68 -7.84 -18.79 -11.55
CA GLN A 68 -8.19 -20.19 -11.24
C GLN A 68 -6.97 -21.14 -11.19
N THR A 69 -5.85 -20.77 -11.82
CA THR A 69 -4.76 -21.72 -12.10
C THR A 69 -3.39 -21.31 -11.56
N SER A 70 -3.14 -20.03 -11.30
CA SER A 70 -1.85 -19.56 -10.79
C SER A 70 -1.99 -18.25 -10.01
N SER A 71 -1.52 -18.22 -8.77
CA SER A 71 -1.46 -17.00 -7.97
C SER A 71 -0.24 -16.17 -8.35
N LEU A 72 -0.33 -15.32 -9.38
CA LEU A 72 0.79 -14.51 -9.86
C LEU A 72 0.68 -13.04 -9.45
N CYS A 73 1.83 -12.43 -9.16
CA CYS A 73 1.95 -10.99 -8.91
C CYS A 73 1.55 -10.19 -10.16
N PRO A 74 0.66 -9.17 -10.06
CA PRO A 74 0.23 -8.36 -11.20
C PRO A 74 1.37 -7.63 -11.93
N MET A 75 2.47 -7.32 -11.24
CA MET A 75 3.55 -6.48 -11.76
C MET A 75 4.68 -7.30 -12.37
N CYS A 76 5.20 -8.30 -11.64
CA CYS A 76 6.34 -9.10 -12.09
C CYS A 76 5.99 -10.51 -12.56
N ARG A 77 4.73 -10.94 -12.45
CA ARG A 77 4.25 -12.29 -12.82
C ARG A 77 4.97 -13.45 -12.10
N GLN A 78 5.68 -13.17 -11.02
CA GLN A 78 6.22 -14.20 -10.12
C GLN A 78 5.09 -14.78 -9.25
N GLU A 79 5.27 -15.99 -8.74
CA GLU A 79 4.35 -16.59 -7.76
C GLU A 79 4.18 -15.64 -6.56
N TRP A 80 2.93 -15.29 -6.25
CA TRP A 80 2.60 -14.40 -5.15
C TRP A 80 2.68 -15.14 -3.83
N LYS A 81 3.59 -14.69 -2.97
CA LYS A 81 3.69 -15.11 -1.57
C LYS A 81 3.70 -13.85 -0.71
N PHE A 82 2.85 -13.82 0.31
CA PHE A 82 2.87 -12.76 1.29
C PHE A 82 4.22 -12.74 2.00
N LYS A 83 4.77 -11.54 2.16
CA LYS A 83 5.93 -11.31 3.00
C LYS A 83 5.43 -11.24 4.45
N GLU A 84 6.00 -12.09 5.31
CA GLU A 84 5.79 -12.01 6.77
C GLU A 84 6.27 -10.67 7.34
#